data_AF-A0A0K0D197-F1
#
_entry.id   AF-A0A0K0D197-F1
#
_cell.length_a   1.000
_cell.length_b   1.000
_cell.length_c   1.000
_cell.angle_alpha   90.00
_cell.angle_beta   90.00
_cell.angle_gamma   90.00
#
_symmetry.space_group_name_H-M   'P 1'
#
loop_
_entity.id
_entity.type
_entity.pdbx_description
1 polymer ?
#
loop_
_entity_poly.entity_id
_entity_poly.type
_entity_poly.pdbx_seq_one_letter_code
_entity_poly.pdbx_strand_id
1 'polypeptide(L)'
;MALLSDLFDDSGSYEFLYFQMRNLFQGGYLKHHSDIGYVIYSLLKSVTVIGLETAARGITENDLCKQILTWVEYGLTASSPFVREATLHGFIYLMQSITLDPLKPVVQYVTTYRRCDSRDAELISFVLPSVLLRLYAEERVLAIVLDFCSPANSGGYPGHICYSLKMMFELCERMRDSQRLSSLMTFAQQVVLRIQQRPPLSREDRAVASCLLAAVSSYECIAYRFPAYLAALTSSESFESSYEFLLHKASEECSSSC
;
A
#
# COMPACT_ATOMS: atom_id res chain seq x y z
N MET A 1 -7.11 -8.37 24.99
CA MET A 1 -6.04 -9.31 24.59
C MET A 1 -5.17 -8.76 23.47
N ALA A 2 -5.73 -8.25 22.36
CA ALA A 2 -4.94 -7.65 21.25
C ALA A 2 -3.85 -6.65 21.73
N LEU A 3 -4.23 -5.65 22.52
CA LEU A 3 -3.28 -4.65 23.05
C LEU A 3 -2.31 -5.19 24.10
N LEU A 4 -2.74 -6.20 24.86
CA LEU A 4 -1.90 -6.81 25.91
C LEU A 4 -0.86 -7.78 25.33
N SER A 5 -1.07 -8.25 24.10
CA SER A 5 -0.13 -9.17 23.46
C SER A 5 1.26 -8.57 23.25
N ASP A 6 1.38 -7.24 23.17
CA ASP A 6 2.70 -6.56 23.12
C ASP A 6 3.54 -6.77 24.39
N LEU A 7 2.91 -7.20 25.50
CA LEU A 7 3.56 -7.51 26.77
C LEU A 7 3.78 -9.01 26.97
N PHE A 8 3.61 -9.84 25.93
CA PHE A 8 3.86 -11.27 26.03
C PHE A 8 5.34 -11.56 25.82
N ASP A 9 5.90 -12.36 26.72
CA ASP A 9 7.33 -12.64 26.78
C ASP A 9 7.68 -13.99 26.12
N ASP A 10 6.67 -14.82 25.87
CA ASP A 10 6.82 -16.21 25.42
C ASP A 10 5.86 -16.57 24.27
N SER A 11 6.27 -17.54 23.45
CA SER A 11 5.47 -18.01 22.31
C SER A 11 4.21 -18.79 22.73
N GLY A 12 4.21 -19.39 23.92
CA GLY A 12 3.08 -20.15 24.46
C GLY A 12 1.85 -19.27 24.73
N SER A 13 2.07 -18.03 25.21
CA SER A 13 1.02 -17.02 25.36
C SER A 13 0.35 -16.68 24.03
N TYR A 14 1.11 -16.64 22.93
CA TYR A 14 0.57 -16.44 21.59
C TYR A 14 -0.12 -17.69 21.02
N GLU A 15 0.38 -18.90 21.31
CA GLU A 15 -0.30 -20.16 20.94
C GLU A 15 -1.69 -20.23 21.62
N PHE A 16 -1.76 -19.89 22.90
CA PHE A 16 -3.02 -19.82 23.64
C PHE A 16 -3.97 -18.78 23.02
N LEU A 17 -3.48 -17.56 22.78
CA LEU A 17 -4.27 -16.49 22.18
C LEU A 17 -4.82 -16.90 20.80
N TYR A 18 -3.97 -17.49 19.95
CA TYR A 18 -4.37 -18.01 18.64
C TYR A 18 -5.53 -19.00 18.75
N PHE A 19 -5.42 -20.00 19.64
CA PHE A 19 -6.46 -21.01 19.80
C PHE A 19 -7.79 -20.41 20.25
N GLN A 20 -7.77 -19.49 21.22
CA GLN A 20 -8.98 -18.83 21.71
C GLN A 20 -9.65 -17.96 20.64
N MET A 21 -8.86 -17.16 19.92
CA MET A 21 -9.38 -16.29 18.87
C MET A 21 -9.92 -17.10 17.67
N ARG A 22 -9.28 -18.23 17.35
CA ARG A 22 -9.74 -19.13 16.28
C ARG A 22 -11.10 -19.72 16.60
N ASN A 23 -11.28 -20.21 17.84
CA ASN A 23 -12.57 -20.73 18.30
C ASN A 23 -13.66 -19.66 18.28
N LEU A 24 -13.32 -18.43 18.72
CA LEU A 24 -14.26 -17.31 18.71
C LEU A 24 -14.70 -16.94 17.28
N PHE A 25 -13.76 -16.92 16.33
CA PHE A 25 -14.05 -16.67 14.92
C PHE A 25 -14.93 -17.78 14.32
N GLN A 26 -14.55 -19.05 14.52
CA GLN A 26 -15.27 -20.21 13.97
C GLN A 26 -16.67 -20.38 14.58
N GLY A 27 -16.83 -20.06 15.87
CA GLY A 27 -18.11 -20.11 16.56
C GLY A 27 -19.12 -19.06 16.07
N GLY A 28 -18.69 -18.06 15.29
CA GLY A 28 -19.58 -17.07 14.68
C GLY A 28 -20.23 -16.09 15.66
N TYR A 29 -19.82 -16.09 16.93
CA TYR A 29 -20.41 -15.27 18.00
C TYR A 29 -20.33 -13.77 17.74
N LEU A 30 -19.33 -13.32 16.98
CA LEU A 30 -19.10 -11.92 16.62
C LEU A 30 -19.42 -11.64 15.15
N LYS A 31 -20.21 -12.49 14.48
CA LYS A 31 -20.59 -12.27 13.09
C LYS A 31 -21.34 -10.93 12.98
N HIS A 32 -20.83 -10.04 12.12
CA HIS A 32 -21.32 -8.66 11.93
C HIS A 32 -21.07 -7.68 13.09
N HIS A 33 -20.34 -8.07 14.14
CA HIS A 33 -19.95 -7.18 15.22
C HIS A 33 -18.56 -6.57 14.96
N SER A 34 -18.36 -5.27 15.24
CA SER A 34 -17.08 -4.60 14.98
C SER A 34 -15.89 -5.21 15.73
N ASP A 35 -16.11 -5.78 16.91
CA ASP A 35 -15.02 -6.42 17.69
C ASP A 35 -14.38 -7.63 16.98
N ILE A 36 -15.02 -8.17 15.93
CA ILE A 36 -14.37 -9.19 15.09
C ILE A 36 -13.05 -8.69 14.49
N GLY A 37 -12.88 -7.37 14.32
CA GLY A 37 -11.63 -6.76 13.90
C GLY A 37 -10.47 -7.09 14.85
N TYR A 38 -10.69 -7.01 16.16
CA TYR A 38 -9.68 -7.38 17.16
C TYR A 38 -9.36 -8.87 17.14
N VAL A 39 -10.34 -9.72 16.84
CA VAL A 39 -10.15 -11.17 16.71
C VAL A 39 -9.26 -11.48 15.50
N ILE A 40 -9.59 -10.93 14.34
CA ILE A 40 -8.82 -11.13 13.11
C ILE A 40 -7.40 -10.58 13.27
N TYR A 41 -7.24 -9.37 13.81
CA TYR A 41 -5.93 -8.80 14.13
C TYR A 41 -5.11 -9.74 15.02
N SER A 42 -5.71 -10.24 16.11
CA SER A 42 -5.02 -11.11 17.07
C SER A 42 -4.66 -12.46 16.44
N LEU A 43 -5.50 -13.01 15.56
CA LEU A 43 -5.19 -14.23 14.81
C LEU A 43 -3.96 -14.04 13.93
N LEU A 44 -3.96 -13.00 13.09
CA LEU A 44 -2.86 -12.74 12.14
C LEU A 44 -1.55 -12.43 12.88
N LYS A 45 -1.62 -11.63 13.95
CA LYS A 45 -0.45 -11.36 14.81
C LYS A 45 0.05 -12.62 15.51
N SER A 46 -0.83 -13.48 16.02
CA SER A 46 -0.39 -14.69 16.72
C SER A 46 0.28 -15.67 15.76
N VAL A 47 -0.28 -15.88 14.55
CA VAL A 47 0.34 -16.71 13.51
C VAL A 47 1.72 -16.19 13.12
N THR A 48 1.89 -14.87 13.04
CA THR A 48 3.19 -14.21 12.80
C THR A 48 4.24 -14.62 13.83
N VAL A 49 3.87 -14.60 15.12
CA VAL A 49 4.82 -14.83 16.22
C VAL A 49 5.12 -16.31 16.42
N ILE A 50 4.11 -17.18 16.35
CA ILE A 50 4.30 -18.63 16.59
C ILE A 50 4.80 -19.39 15.35
N GLY A 51 4.67 -18.79 14.16
CA GLY A 51 5.02 -19.39 12.87
C GLY A 51 3.91 -20.29 12.30
N LEU A 52 3.91 -20.46 10.97
CA LEU A 52 2.93 -21.30 10.25
C LEU A 52 2.97 -22.75 10.71
N GLU A 53 4.16 -23.30 10.95
CA GLU A 53 4.32 -24.71 11.36
C GLU A 53 3.60 -25.00 12.68
N THR A 54 3.77 -24.13 13.67
CA THR A 54 3.12 -24.24 14.97
C THR A 54 1.61 -23.99 14.86
N ALA A 55 1.21 -22.97 14.10
CA ALA A 55 -0.19 -22.64 13.87
C ALA A 55 -0.96 -23.72 13.09
N ALA A 56 -0.25 -24.48 12.24
CA ALA A 56 -0.79 -25.56 11.42
C ALA A 56 -0.83 -26.90 12.16
N ARG A 57 -0.43 -27.00 13.44
CA ARG A 57 -0.53 -28.26 14.20
C ARG A 57 -1.94 -28.87 14.07
N GLY A 58 -2.00 -30.05 13.46
CA GLY A 58 -3.25 -30.79 13.21
C GLY A 58 -3.93 -30.51 11.86
N ILE A 59 -3.37 -29.65 11.00
CA ILE A 59 -3.80 -29.41 9.62
C ILE A 59 -2.60 -29.29 8.68
N THR A 60 -2.82 -29.27 7.36
CA THR A 60 -1.73 -28.99 6.42
C THR A 60 -1.44 -27.49 6.38
N GLU A 61 -0.19 -27.11 6.06
CA GLU A 61 0.19 -25.70 5.87
C GLU A 61 -0.67 -25.01 4.80
N ASN A 62 -0.99 -25.73 3.72
CA ASN A 62 -1.87 -25.22 2.66
C ASN A 62 -3.29 -24.93 3.17
N ASP A 63 -3.83 -25.77 4.05
CA ASP A 63 -5.16 -25.54 4.64
C ASP A 63 -5.15 -24.40 5.67
N LEU A 64 -4.03 -24.21 6.40
CA LEU A 64 -3.85 -23.02 7.22
C LEU A 64 -3.81 -21.76 6.36
N CYS A 65 -3.08 -21.79 5.24
CA CYS A 65 -3.03 -20.65 4.32
C CYS A 65 -4.43 -20.29 3.81
N LYS A 66 -5.24 -21.27 3.38
CA LYS A 66 -6.65 -21.04 3.00
C LYS A 66 -7.48 -20.43 4.14
N GLN A 67 -7.27 -20.87 5.39
CA GLN A 67 -7.96 -20.27 6.54
C GLN A 67 -7.55 -18.82 6.74
N ILE A 68 -6.26 -18.51 6.65
CA ILE A 68 -5.75 -17.13 6.70
C ILE A 68 -6.37 -16.29 5.59
N LEU A 69 -6.41 -16.81 4.35
CA LEU A 69 -7.09 -16.13 3.22
C LEU A 69 -8.54 -15.80 3.58
N THR A 70 -9.25 -16.76 4.17
CA THR A 70 -10.66 -16.60 4.57
C THR A 70 -10.81 -15.52 5.64
N TRP A 71 -9.92 -15.45 6.62
CA TRP A 71 -9.97 -14.41 7.67
C TRP A 71 -9.71 -13.03 7.10
N VAL A 72 -8.70 -12.91 6.22
CA VAL A 72 -8.37 -11.63 5.60
C VAL A 72 -9.48 -11.17 4.66
N GLU A 73 -10.01 -12.05 3.82
CA GLU A 73 -11.13 -11.74 2.94
C GLU A 73 -12.36 -11.31 3.75
N TYR A 74 -12.70 -12.04 4.81
CA TYR A 74 -13.79 -11.69 5.70
C TYR A 74 -13.60 -10.29 6.31
N GLY A 75 -12.40 -10.00 6.80
CA GLY A 75 -12.10 -8.71 7.42
C GLY A 75 -12.10 -7.55 6.44
N LEU A 76 -11.51 -7.71 5.26
CA LEU A 76 -11.43 -6.67 4.22
C LEU A 76 -12.77 -6.40 3.53
N THR A 77 -13.68 -7.37 3.50
CA THR A 77 -15.03 -7.21 2.93
C THR A 77 -16.07 -6.77 3.96
N ALA A 78 -15.68 -6.55 5.22
CA ALA A 78 -16.58 -6.11 6.26
C ALA A 78 -17.11 -4.69 6.00
N SER A 79 -18.37 -4.44 6.37
CA SER A 79 -18.98 -3.11 6.27
C SER A 79 -18.36 -2.09 7.23
N SER A 80 -17.84 -2.57 8.37
CA SER A 80 -17.23 -1.75 9.41
C SER A 80 -15.81 -1.33 9.02
N PRO A 81 -15.51 -0.02 8.91
CA PRO A 81 -14.17 0.47 8.59
C PRO A 81 -13.12 0.02 9.61
N PHE A 82 -13.49 -0.02 10.89
CA PHE A 82 -12.63 -0.49 11.97
C PHE A 82 -12.17 -1.95 11.74
N VAL A 83 -13.07 -2.83 11.29
CA VAL A 83 -12.73 -4.24 11.03
C VAL A 83 -11.73 -4.36 9.89
N ARG A 84 -11.93 -3.57 8.83
CA ARG A 84 -11.02 -3.53 7.68
C ARG A 84 -9.63 -3.01 8.10
N GLU A 85 -9.58 -1.92 8.86
CA GLU A 85 -8.36 -1.35 9.40
C GLU A 85 -7.60 -2.35 10.29
N ALA A 86 -8.28 -2.95 11.28
CA ALA A 86 -7.67 -3.94 12.16
C ALA A 86 -7.13 -5.15 11.39
N THR A 87 -7.85 -5.57 10.34
CA THR A 87 -7.44 -6.68 9.47
C THR A 87 -6.20 -6.31 8.65
N LEU A 88 -6.15 -5.09 8.08
CA LEU A 88 -4.96 -4.59 7.38
C LEU A 88 -3.74 -4.56 8.31
N HIS A 89 -3.89 -4.06 9.53
CA HIS A 89 -2.81 -4.06 10.51
C HIS A 89 -2.32 -5.47 10.85
N GLY A 90 -3.24 -6.42 11.09
CA GLY A 90 -2.86 -7.81 11.33
C GLY A 90 -2.15 -8.43 10.12
N PHE A 91 -2.59 -8.08 8.90
CA PHE A 91 -1.98 -8.55 7.67
C PHE A 91 -0.55 -8.02 7.49
N ILE A 92 -0.25 -6.78 7.92
CA ILE A 92 1.13 -6.24 7.92
C ILE A 92 2.07 -7.14 8.72
N TYR A 93 1.68 -7.50 9.95
CA TYR A 93 2.47 -8.37 10.81
C TYR A 93 2.74 -9.71 10.11
N LEU A 94 1.70 -10.30 9.53
CA LEU A 94 1.82 -11.57 8.81
C LEU A 94 2.83 -11.48 7.66
N MET A 95 2.76 -10.39 6.89
CA MET A 95 3.65 -10.12 5.77
C MET A 95 5.10 -9.79 6.19
N GLN A 96 5.35 -9.51 7.47
CA GLN A 96 6.71 -9.28 8.00
C GLN A 96 7.44 -10.58 8.36
N SER A 97 6.72 -11.68 8.61
CA SER A 97 7.28 -12.88 9.24
C SER A 97 7.27 -14.14 8.36
N ILE A 98 6.48 -14.17 7.28
CA ILE A 98 6.23 -15.40 6.51
C ILE A 98 6.74 -15.28 5.06
N THR A 99 7.21 -16.39 4.50
CA THR A 99 7.48 -16.52 3.07
C THR A 99 6.21 -16.29 2.26
N LEU A 100 6.24 -15.35 1.34
CA LEU A 100 5.01 -14.77 0.79
C LEU A 100 4.31 -15.62 -0.28
N ASP A 101 4.92 -16.72 -0.70
CA ASP A 101 4.39 -17.57 -1.77
C ASP A 101 2.97 -18.08 -1.51
N PRO A 102 2.61 -18.57 -0.31
CA PRO A 102 1.26 -19.03 -0.01
C PRO A 102 0.23 -17.88 0.12
N LEU A 103 0.70 -16.64 0.35
CA LEU A 103 -0.13 -15.47 0.61
C LEU A 103 -0.29 -14.54 -0.60
N LYS A 104 0.34 -14.87 -1.75
CA LYS A 104 0.17 -14.17 -3.03
C LYS A 104 -1.30 -13.89 -3.41
N PRO A 105 -2.29 -14.77 -3.16
CA PRO A 105 -3.69 -14.46 -3.39
C PRO A 105 -4.23 -13.30 -2.54
N VAL A 106 -3.78 -13.12 -1.29
CA VAL A 106 -4.21 -11.99 -0.43
C VAL A 106 -3.78 -10.65 -1.01
N VAL A 107 -2.62 -10.62 -1.65
CA VAL A 107 -2.09 -9.43 -2.31
C VAL A 107 -3.05 -8.94 -3.37
N GLN A 108 -3.76 -9.85 -4.07
CA GLN A 108 -4.77 -9.47 -5.05
C GLN A 108 -5.90 -8.66 -4.41
N TYR A 109 -6.30 -8.99 -3.17
CA TYR A 109 -7.26 -8.20 -2.41
C TYR A 109 -6.72 -6.80 -2.09
N VAL A 110 -5.45 -6.66 -1.70
CA VAL A 110 -4.84 -5.34 -1.45
C VAL A 110 -4.66 -4.54 -2.76
N THR A 111 -4.45 -5.20 -3.90
CA THR A 111 -4.41 -4.55 -5.22
C THR A 111 -5.77 -4.05 -5.72
N THR A 112 -6.87 -4.33 -5.00
CA THR A 112 -8.17 -3.67 -5.26
C THR A 112 -8.20 -2.21 -4.85
N TYR A 113 -7.09 -1.64 -4.38
CA TYR A 113 -6.87 -0.24 -4.02
C TYR A 113 -7.66 0.75 -4.88
N ARG A 114 -7.62 0.65 -6.22
CA ARG A 114 -8.33 1.58 -7.13
C ARG A 114 -9.86 1.60 -6.96
N ARG A 115 -10.44 0.60 -6.30
CA ARG A 115 -11.89 0.44 -6.08
C ARG A 115 -12.31 0.64 -4.63
N CYS A 116 -11.37 0.83 -3.70
CA CYS A 116 -11.69 1.06 -2.31
C CYS A 116 -12.13 2.52 -2.06
N ASP A 117 -12.85 2.72 -0.95
CA ASP A 117 -13.25 4.06 -0.53
C ASP A 117 -12.03 4.88 -0.06
N SER A 118 -12.20 6.19 0.11
CA SER A 118 -11.06 7.06 0.46
C SER A 118 -10.43 6.77 1.82
N ARG A 119 -11.18 6.20 2.77
CA ARG A 119 -10.65 5.86 4.11
C ARG A 119 -9.80 4.61 4.04
N ASP A 120 -10.29 3.59 3.33
CA ASP A 120 -9.55 2.37 3.08
C ASP A 120 -8.29 2.66 2.25
N ALA A 121 -8.40 3.55 1.25
CA ALA A 121 -7.27 3.97 0.44
C ALA A 121 -6.18 4.66 1.27
N GLU A 122 -6.55 5.53 2.22
CA GLU A 122 -5.60 6.14 3.15
C GLU A 122 -4.77 5.08 3.87
N LEU A 123 -5.44 4.14 4.52
CA LEU A 123 -4.80 3.07 5.28
C LEU A 123 -3.93 2.17 4.39
N ILE A 124 -4.47 1.73 3.26
CA ILE A 124 -3.77 0.84 2.33
C ILE A 124 -2.53 1.55 1.76
N SER A 125 -2.60 2.86 1.51
CA SER A 125 -1.49 3.63 0.90
C SER A 125 -0.22 3.63 1.75
N PHE A 126 -0.35 3.59 3.08
CA PHE A 126 0.80 3.49 3.98
C PHE A 126 1.48 2.11 3.96
N VAL A 127 0.70 1.07 3.65
CA VAL A 127 1.09 -0.33 3.84
C VAL A 127 1.54 -0.99 2.56
N LEU A 128 0.84 -0.68 1.48
CA LEU A 128 0.94 -1.36 0.20
C LEU A 128 2.35 -1.33 -0.40
N PRO A 129 3.14 -0.24 -0.35
CA PRO A 129 4.51 -0.25 -0.88
C PRO A 129 5.40 -1.28 -0.19
N SER A 130 5.33 -1.35 1.14
CA SER A 130 6.12 -2.30 1.94
C SER A 130 5.73 -3.75 1.65
N VAL A 131 4.44 -3.99 1.45
CA VAL A 131 3.91 -5.30 1.03
C VAL A 131 4.44 -5.67 -0.36
N LEU A 132 4.31 -4.76 -1.34
CA LEU A 132 4.73 -4.99 -2.72
C LEU A 132 6.25 -5.22 -2.84
N LEU A 133 7.08 -4.46 -2.10
CA LEU A 133 8.54 -4.59 -2.12
C LEU A 133 9.05 -5.92 -1.59
N ARG A 134 8.27 -6.63 -0.77
CA ARG A 134 8.63 -8.00 -0.36
C ARG A 134 8.24 -9.05 -1.39
N LEU A 135 7.28 -8.75 -2.25
CA LEU A 135 6.68 -9.70 -3.20
C LEU A 135 7.29 -9.61 -4.58
N TYR A 136 7.71 -8.42 -4.97
CA TYR A 136 8.09 -8.08 -6.31
C TYR A 136 9.40 -7.32 -6.30
N ALA A 137 10.13 -7.45 -7.40
CA ALA A 137 11.26 -6.56 -7.68
C ALA A 137 10.79 -5.10 -7.69
N GLU A 138 11.69 -4.21 -7.29
CA GLU A 138 11.42 -2.79 -7.09
C GLU A 138 10.80 -2.13 -8.32
N GLU A 139 11.29 -2.46 -9.51
CA GLU A 139 10.80 -1.93 -10.79
C GLU A 139 9.32 -2.28 -11.01
N ARG A 140 8.92 -3.49 -10.62
CA ARG A 140 7.53 -3.94 -10.70
C ARG A 140 6.66 -3.22 -9.67
N VAL A 141 7.17 -2.96 -8.46
CA VAL A 141 6.45 -2.19 -7.46
C VAL A 141 6.20 -0.77 -7.94
N LEU A 142 7.22 -0.12 -8.47
CA LEU A 142 7.14 1.25 -8.99
C LEU A 142 6.13 1.33 -10.15
N ALA A 143 6.12 0.35 -11.06
CA ALA A 143 5.13 0.25 -12.12
C ALA A 143 3.69 0.13 -11.58
N ILE A 144 3.47 -0.74 -10.58
CA ILE A 144 2.16 -0.90 -9.93
C ILE A 144 1.70 0.41 -9.27
N VAL A 145 2.58 1.07 -8.51
CA VAL A 145 2.26 2.33 -7.81
C VAL A 145 2.00 3.46 -8.81
N LEU A 146 2.71 3.49 -9.95
CA LEU A 146 2.46 4.45 -11.03
C LEU A 146 1.09 4.24 -11.69
N ASP A 147 0.66 2.99 -11.82
CA ASP A 147 -0.68 2.67 -12.34
C ASP A 147 -1.81 3.09 -11.41
N PHE A 148 -1.57 3.16 -10.09
CA PHE A 148 -2.53 3.76 -9.14
C PHE A 148 -2.66 5.28 -9.29
N CYS A 149 -1.66 5.93 -9.86
CA CYS A 149 -1.66 7.37 -10.15
C CYS A 149 -2.26 7.72 -11.52
N SER A 150 -2.81 6.73 -12.24
CA SER A 150 -3.32 6.92 -13.60
C SER A 150 -4.84 7.08 -13.63
N PRO A 151 -5.39 7.77 -14.64
CA PRO A 151 -6.83 7.85 -14.83
C PRO A 151 -7.42 6.46 -15.08
N ALA A 152 -8.68 6.28 -14.71
CA ALA A 152 -9.45 5.08 -15.03
C ALA A 152 -9.81 5.05 -16.53
N ASN A 153 -10.31 3.91 -17.02
CA ASN A 153 -10.77 3.78 -18.40
C ASN A 153 -11.92 4.75 -18.75
N SER A 154 -12.64 5.24 -17.74
CA SER A 154 -13.66 6.29 -17.86
C SER A 154 -13.10 7.71 -18.02
N GLY A 155 -11.77 7.88 -17.92
CA GLY A 155 -11.07 9.16 -18.11
C GLY A 155 -10.79 9.95 -16.82
N GLY A 156 -11.47 9.68 -15.71
CA GLY A 156 -11.25 10.36 -14.43
C GLY A 156 -10.31 9.61 -13.47
N TYR A 157 -9.77 10.31 -12.47
CA TYR A 157 -8.97 9.70 -11.42
C TYR A 157 -9.84 9.08 -10.31
N PRO A 158 -9.32 8.09 -9.56
CA PRO A 158 -9.99 7.61 -8.36
C PRO A 158 -10.17 8.75 -7.35
N GLY A 159 -11.28 8.75 -6.60
CA GLY A 159 -11.56 9.77 -5.57
C GLY A 159 -10.55 9.83 -4.42
N HIS A 160 -9.60 8.89 -4.39
CA HIS A 160 -8.50 8.79 -3.44
C HIS A 160 -7.11 9.03 -4.09
N ILE A 161 -7.05 9.68 -5.26
CA ILE A 161 -5.80 9.94 -5.99
C ILE A 161 -4.72 10.62 -5.13
N CYS A 162 -5.11 11.47 -4.18
CA CYS A 162 -4.17 12.12 -3.27
C CYS A 162 -3.36 11.11 -2.45
N TYR A 163 -3.97 10.00 -2.02
CA TYR A 163 -3.27 8.95 -1.28
C TYR A 163 -2.34 8.14 -2.20
N SER A 164 -2.70 7.95 -3.47
CA SER A 164 -1.81 7.31 -4.46
C SER A 164 -0.54 8.14 -4.69
N LEU A 165 -0.70 9.45 -4.83
CA LEU A 165 0.41 10.37 -5.04
C LEU A 165 1.30 10.47 -3.81
N LYS A 166 0.74 10.53 -2.60
CA LYS A 166 1.51 10.48 -1.35
C LYS A 166 2.30 9.18 -1.23
N MET A 167 1.65 8.04 -1.48
CA MET A 167 2.29 6.74 -1.49
C MET A 167 3.48 6.68 -2.46
N MET A 168 3.32 7.24 -3.67
CA MET A 168 4.40 7.36 -4.65
C MET A 168 5.55 8.22 -4.13
N PHE A 169 5.23 9.39 -3.58
CA PHE A 169 6.22 10.32 -3.04
C PHE A 169 7.03 9.72 -1.91
N GLU A 170 6.37 9.12 -0.92
CA GLU A 170 7.01 8.45 0.21
C GLU A 170 7.88 7.27 -0.23
N LEU A 171 7.44 6.51 -1.25
CA LEU A 171 8.25 5.44 -1.83
C LEU A 171 9.54 6.00 -2.47
N CYS A 172 9.43 7.08 -3.24
CA CYS A 172 10.58 7.75 -3.85
C CYS A 172 11.53 8.36 -2.81
N GLU A 173 11.01 8.93 -1.71
CA GLU A 173 11.82 9.42 -0.59
C GLU A 173 12.61 8.28 0.06
N ARG A 174 11.96 7.16 0.38
CA ARG A 174 12.64 5.99 0.95
C ARG A 174 13.75 5.47 0.02
N MET A 175 13.56 5.54 -1.30
CA MET A 175 14.59 5.19 -2.27
C MET A 175 15.76 6.16 -2.26
N ARG A 176 15.51 7.47 -2.15
CA ARG A 176 16.56 8.49 -1.97
C ARG A 176 17.36 8.25 -0.69
N ASP A 177 16.67 8.07 0.43
CA ASP A 177 17.29 7.81 1.74
C ASP A 177 18.13 6.53 1.73
N SER A 178 17.67 5.51 1.00
CA SER A 178 18.36 4.24 0.82
C SER A 178 19.45 4.27 -0.27
N GLN A 179 19.75 5.44 -0.84
CA GLN A 179 20.73 5.65 -1.93
C GLN A 179 20.47 4.81 -3.19
N ARG A 180 19.21 4.44 -3.46
CA ARG A 180 18.81 3.66 -4.65
C ARG A 180 18.55 4.56 -5.87
N LEU A 181 19.50 5.45 -6.16
CA LEU A 181 19.33 6.50 -7.16
C LEU A 181 19.19 5.97 -8.59
N SER A 182 19.85 4.86 -8.94
CA SER A 182 19.76 4.25 -10.28
C SER A 182 18.34 3.78 -10.63
N SER A 183 17.67 3.14 -9.66
CA SER A 183 16.29 2.70 -9.82
C SER A 183 15.34 3.89 -9.90
N LEU A 184 15.56 4.92 -9.08
CA LEU A 184 14.78 6.15 -9.11
C LEU A 184 14.91 6.88 -10.45
N MET A 185 16.11 6.92 -11.04
CA MET A 185 16.34 7.52 -12.36
C MET A 185 15.65 6.73 -13.48
N THR A 186 15.74 5.40 -13.45
CA THR A 186 15.02 4.54 -14.41
C THR A 186 13.51 4.77 -14.31
N PHE A 187 13.01 4.95 -13.08
CA PHE A 187 11.61 5.24 -12.84
C PHE A 187 11.20 6.66 -13.27
N ALA A 188 12.05 7.66 -13.05
CA ALA A 188 11.85 9.03 -13.54
C ALA A 188 11.69 9.05 -15.06
N GLN A 189 12.52 8.29 -15.80
CA GLN A 189 12.39 8.13 -17.25
C GLN A 189 11.03 7.55 -17.65
N GLN A 190 10.52 6.54 -16.92
CA GLN A 190 9.19 5.98 -17.18
C GLN A 190 8.07 7.00 -16.94
N VAL A 191 8.18 7.80 -15.88
CA VAL A 191 7.22 8.88 -15.58
C VAL A 191 7.20 9.91 -16.70
N VAL A 192 8.38 10.39 -17.13
CA VAL A 192 8.50 11.37 -18.22
C VAL A 192 7.91 10.82 -19.51
N LEU A 193 8.28 9.59 -19.88
CA LEU A 193 7.79 8.93 -21.09
C LEU A 193 6.27 8.76 -21.08
N ARG A 194 5.68 8.38 -19.93
CA ARG A 194 4.23 8.25 -19.78
C ARG A 194 3.50 9.59 -19.95
N ILE A 195 4.05 10.66 -19.38
CA ILE A 195 3.50 12.02 -19.51
C ILE A 195 3.60 12.50 -20.97
N GLN A 196 4.70 12.22 -21.66
CA GLN A 196 4.88 12.60 -23.07
C GLN A 196 3.94 11.83 -24.01
N GLN A 197 3.71 10.54 -23.75
CA GLN A 197 2.78 9.71 -24.53
C GLN A 197 1.32 10.13 -24.37
N ARG A 198 0.96 10.65 -23.20
CA ARG A 198 -0.37 11.19 -22.91
C ARG A 198 -0.24 12.56 -22.23
N PRO A 199 -0.05 13.62 -23.03
CA PRO A 199 0.07 14.98 -22.50
C PRO A 199 -1.16 15.35 -21.66
N PRO A 200 -0.97 16.02 -20.51
CA PRO A 200 -2.06 16.36 -19.62
C PRO A 200 -2.97 17.42 -20.24
N LEU A 201 -4.24 17.06 -20.45
CA LEU A 201 -5.23 17.91 -21.11
C LEU A 201 -6.05 18.71 -20.12
N SER A 202 -6.32 18.15 -18.94
CA SER A 202 -7.06 18.81 -17.87
C SER A 202 -6.13 19.43 -16.82
N ARG A 203 -6.68 20.36 -16.03
CA ARG A 203 -6.02 20.89 -14.83
C ARG A 203 -5.64 19.75 -13.88
N GLU A 204 -6.53 18.79 -13.69
CA GLU A 204 -6.30 17.63 -12.81
C GLU A 204 -5.12 16.80 -13.32
N ASP A 205 -5.06 16.51 -14.63
CA ASP A 205 -3.93 15.81 -15.25
C ASP A 205 -2.61 16.54 -15.02
N ARG A 206 -2.60 17.88 -15.14
CA ARG A 206 -1.39 18.69 -14.91
C ARG A 206 -0.95 18.66 -13.45
N ALA A 207 -1.90 18.65 -12.50
CA ALA A 207 -1.60 18.58 -11.07
C ALA A 207 -1.01 17.22 -10.71
N VAL A 208 -1.61 16.13 -11.22
CA VAL A 208 -1.08 14.77 -11.08
C VAL A 208 0.31 14.66 -11.70
N ALA A 209 0.51 15.14 -12.92
CA ALA A 209 1.80 15.12 -13.59
C ALA A 209 2.87 15.91 -12.81
N SER A 210 2.51 17.07 -12.26
CA SER A 210 3.42 17.88 -11.43
C SER A 210 3.80 17.16 -10.14
N CYS A 211 2.86 16.47 -9.49
CA CYS A 211 3.14 15.63 -8.33
C CYS A 211 4.10 14.48 -8.67
N LEU A 212 3.88 13.80 -9.80
CA LEU A 212 4.75 12.71 -10.25
C LEU A 212 6.17 13.20 -10.56
N LEU A 213 6.29 14.30 -11.29
CA LEU A 213 7.60 14.90 -11.62
C LEU A 213 8.33 15.39 -10.36
N ALA A 214 7.62 15.99 -9.41
CA ALA A 214 8.20 16.40 -8.14
C ALA A 214 8.66 15.19 -7.30
N ALA A 215 7.89 14.10 -7.29
CA ALA A 215 8.22 12.91 -6.53
C ALA A 215 9.51 12.24 -7.01
N VAL A 216 9.73 12.17 -8.33
CA VAL A 216 10.90 11.50 -8.92
C VAL A 216 12.11 12.40 -9.10
N SER A 217 12.01 13.71 -8.86
CA SER A 217 13.14 14.63 -9.05
C SER A 217 14.30 14.32 -8.09
N SER A 218 15.51 14.47 -8.61
CA SER A 218 16.74 14.40 -7.82
C SER A 218 17.02 15.70 -7.05
N TYR A 219 16.37 16.81 -7.42
CA TYR A 219 16.54 18.10 -6.74
C TYR A 219 15.59 18.22 -5.54
N GLU A 220 16.17 18.29 -4.33
CA GLU A 220 15.41 18.46 -3.09
C GLU A 220 14.45 19.65 -3.14
N CYS A 221 14.89 20.79 -3.70
CA CYS A 221 14.06 22.00 -3.81
C CYS A 221 12.81 21.82 -4.68
N ILE A 222 12.83 20.88 -5.63
CA ILE A 222 11.69 20.51 -6.46
C ILE A 222 10.81 19.52 -5.69
N ALA A 223 11.40 18.51 -5.05
CA ALA A 223 10.68 17.53 -4.24
C ALA A 223 9.89 18.19 -3.09
N TYR A 224 10.46 19.21 -2.42
CA TYR A 224 9.78 19.96 -1.35
C TYR A 224 8.52 20.70 -1.79
N ARG A 225 8.29 20.88 -3.11
CA ARG A 225 7.06 21.50 -3.65
C ARG A 225 5.92 20.50 -3.81
N PHE A 226 6.15 19.20 -3.61
CA PHE A 226 5.13 18.17 -3.74
C PHE A 226 3.83 18.49 -2.98
N PRO A 227 3.85 18.94 -1.70
CA PRO A 227 2.62 19.28 -0.97
C PRO A 227 1.81 20.40 -1.63
N ALA A 228 2.47 21.36 -2.27
CA ALA A 228 1.80 22.46 -2.97
C ALA A 228 1.08 21.96 -4.22
N TYR A 229 1.71 21.08 -5.01
CA TYR A 229 1.07 20.48 -6.18
C TYR A 229 -0.08 19.54 -5.78
N LEU A 230 0.06 18.82 -4.67
CA LEU A 230 -1.00 17.99 -4.14
C LEU A 230 -2.22 18.83 -3.73
N ALA A 231 -2.00 19.97 -3.06
CA ALA A 231 -3.06 20.90 -2.70
C ALA A 231 -3.79 21.47 -3.94
N ALA A 232 -3.06 21.65 -5.05
CA ALA A 232 -3.61 22.17 -6.30
C ALA A 232 -4.68 21.27 -6.95
N LEU A 233 -4.78 19.99 -6.57
CA LEU A 233 -5.87 19.08 -6.95
C LEU A 233 -7.22 19.52 -6.37
N THR A 234 -7.21 20.24 -5.26
CA THR A 234 -8.41 20.69 -4.54
C THR A 234 -8.60 22.21 -4.53
N SER A 235 -7.52 22.96 -4.78
CA SER A 235 -7.55 24.42 -4.89
C SER A 235 -8.05 24.87 -6.28
N SER A 236 -8.47 26.12 -6.39
CA SER A 236 -8.77 26.81 -7.64
C SER A 236 -7.59 27.65 -8.18
N GLU A 237 -6.50 27.78 -7.43
CA GLU A 237 -5.33 28.59 -7.80
C GLU A 237 -4.57 28.03 -9.02
N SER A 238 -4.01 28.89 -9.88
CA SER A 238 -3.30 28.43 -11.07
C SER A 238 -1.86 28.01 -10.76
N PHE A 239 -1.40 26.91 -11.38
CA PHE A 239 -0.03 26.40 -11.26
C PHE A 239 0.59 26.07 -12.63
N GLU A 240 0.00 26.58 -13.72
CA GLU A 240 0.33 26.18 -15.10
C GLU A 240 1.81 26.40 -15.48
N SER A 241 2.47 27.43 -14.94
CA SER A 241 3.89 27.70 -15.18
C SER A 241 4.83 26.66 -14.54
N SER A 242 4.34 25.89 -13.56
CA SER A 242 5.16 24.89 -12.86
C SER A 242 5.30 23.61 -13.66
N TYR A 243 4.27 23.19 -14.41
CA TYR A 243 4.30 21.93 -15.15
C TYR A 243 5.38 21.90 -16.24
N GLU A 244 5.41 22.91 -17.11
CA GLU A 244 6.39 22.99 -18.22
C GLU A 244 7.83 23.03 -17.70
N PHE A 245 8.05 23.81 -16.62
CA PHE A 245 9.35 23.86 -15.95
C PHE A 245 9.78 22.49 -15.41
N LEU A 246 8.88 21.79 -14.71
CA LEU A 246 9.15 20.47 -14.15
C LEU A 246 9.43 19.43 -15.24
N LEU A 247 8.65 19.43 -16.32
CA LEU A 247 8.82 18.48 -17.42
C LEU A 247 10.16 18.71 -18.13
N HIS A 248 10.53 19.96 -18.37
CA HIS A 248 11.82 20.32 -18.94
C HIS A 248 12.96 19.84 -18.05
N LYS A 249 12.91 20.15 -16.74
CA LYS A 249 13.94 19.74 -15.78
C LYS A 249 14.09 18.23 -15.68
N ALA A 250 12.98 17.50 -15.58
CA ALA A 250 13.01 16.05 -15.53
C ALA A 250 13.58 15.44 -16.84
N SER A 251 13.30 16.05 -18.00
CA SER A 251 13.85 15.61 -19.28
C SER A 251 15.37 15.85 -19.38
N GLU A 252 15.87 16.97 -18.84
CA GLU A 252 17.32 17.24 -18.71
C GLU A 252 18.02 16.23 -17.79
N GLU A 253 17.43 15.93 -16.62
CA GLU A 253 17.95 14.92 -15.69
C GLU A 253 18.02 13.52 -16.35
N CYS A 254 16.97 13.14 -17.08
CA CYS A 254 16.90 11.83 -17.73
C CYS A 254 17.86 11.68 -18.92
N SER A 255 18.19 12.76 -19.62
CA SER A 255 19.05 12.77 -20.82
C SER A 255 20.55 12.86 -20.50
N SER A 256 20.91 13.48 -19.39
CA SER A 256 22.30 13.62 -18.92
C SER A 256 22.92 12.33 -18.35
N SER A 257 22.16 11.23 -18.34
CA SER A 257 22.53 9.94 -17.73
C SER A 257 22.93 8.84 -18.74
N CYS A 258 23.05 9.18 -20.03
CA CYS A 258 23.48 8.29 -21.11
C CYS A 258 24.96 8.51 -21.49
#